data_AF-A0A9Y2JKX0-F1
#
_entry.id   AF-A0A9Y2JKX0-F1
#
_cell.length_a   1.000
_cell.length_b   1.000
_cell.length_c   1.000
_cell.angle_alpha   90.00
_cell.angle_beta   90.00
_cell.angle_gamma   90.00
#
_symmetry.space_group_name_H-M   'P 1'
#
loop_
_entity.id
_entity.type
_entity.pdbx_description
1 polymer ?
#
loop_
_entity_poly.entity_id
_entity_poly.type
_entity_poly.pdbx_seq_one_letter_code
_entity_poly.pdbx_strand_id
1 'polypeptide(L)'
;MGHHKRWRDLTGAQRTAIGTAASVQILLAAAAWWDLARRPADRVRGPKWLWALVIAVNFIGPVVYFSCGRVPPRTTSTGQSA
;
A
#
# COMPACT_ATOMS: atom_id res chain seq x y z
N MET A 1 -11.35 -20.74 19.50
CA MET A 1 -12.31 -19.86 18.79
C MET A 1 -11.58 -18.57 18.42
N GLY A 2 -10.86 -18.52 17.29
CA GLY A 2 -10.12 -17.32 16.88
C GLY A 2 -11.02 -16.37 16.11
N HIS A 3 -11.34 -15.21 16.69
CA HIS A 3 -12.14 -14.18 16.01
C HIS A 3 -11.28 -13.50 14.95
N HIS A 4 -11.37 -13.99 13.71
CA HIS A 4 -10.79 -13.29 12.56
C HIS A 4 -11.54 -11.97 12.39
N LYS A 5 -10.95 -10.87 12.85
CA LYS A 5 -11.50 -9.51 12.69
C LYS A 5 -11.74 -9.27 11.20
N ARG A 6 -13.01 -9.32 10.81
CA ARG A 6 -13.46 -9.08 9.45
C ARG A 6 -13.30 -7.58 9.20
N TRP A 7 -13.10 -7.15 7.95
CA TRP A 7 -12.97 -5.72 7.59
C TRP A 7 -14.16 -4.84 8.06
N ARG A 8 -15.28 -5.48 8.41
CA ARG A 8 -16.50 -4.87 8.95
C ARG A 8 -16.46 -4.70 10.49
N ASP A 9 -15.50 -5.33 11.17
CA ASP A 9 -15.26 -5.23 12.62
C ASP A 9 -14.28 -4.09 12.96
N LEU A 10 -13.75 -3.40 11.95
CA LEU A 10 -13.02 -2.15 12.14
C LEU A 10 -14.04 -1.05 12.48
N THR A 11 -13.84 -0.36 13.61
CA THR A 11 -14.65 0.79 14.01
C THR A 11 -14.73 1.78 12.84
N GLY A 12 -15.90 2.39 12.60
CA GLY A 12 -16.09 3.30 11.44
C GLY A 12 -14.98 4.34 11.29
N ALA A 13 -14.47 4.86 12.41
CA ALA A 13 -13.33 5.77 12.47
C ALA A 13 -12.03 5.20 11.87
N GLN A 14 -11.71 3.93 12.09
CA GLN A 14 -10.49 3.29 11.58
C GLN A 14 -10.57 3.10 10.06
N ARG A 15 -11.75 2.75 9.54
CA ARG A 15 -11.98 2.64 8.10
C ARG A 15 -11.86 4.00 7.40
N THR A 16 -12.42 5.05 8.01
CA THR A 16 -12.26 6.43 7.53
C THR A 16 -10.80 6.86 7.57
N ALA A 17 -10.08 6.59 8.67
CA ALA A 17 -8.67 6.94 8.79
C ALA A 17 -7.81 6.28 7.70
N ILE A 18 -8.02 4.99 7.43
CA ILE A 18 -7.33 4.27 6.34
C ILE A 18 -7.65 4.90 4.98
N GLY A 19 -8.93 5.20 4.71
CA GLY A 19 -9.34 5.84 3.45
C GLY A 19 -8.72 7.22 3.25
N THR A 20 -8.68 8.04 4.31
CA THR A 20 -8.05 9.37 4.30
C THR A 20 -6.55 9.26 4.08
N ALA A 21 -5.87 8.38 4.82
CA ALA A 21 -4.43 8.16 4.67
C ALA A 21 -4.07 7.68 3.25
N ALA A 22 -4.84 6.75 2.69
CA ALA A 22 -4.65 6.28 1.32
C ALA A 22 -4.82 7.42 0.29
N SER A 23 -5.85 8.25 0.45
CA SER A 23 -6.09 9.42 -0.42
C SER A 23 -4.93 10.42 -0.36
N VAL A 24 -4.46 10.74 0.85
CA VAL A 24 -3.30 11.62 1.06
C VAL A 24 -2.05 11.03 0.40
N GLN A 25 -1.81 9.72 0.55
CA GLN A 25 -0.65 9.06 -0.04
C GLN A 25 -0.67 9.11 -1.58
N ILE A 26 -1.84 8.92 -2.21
CA ILE A 26 -2.00 9.04 -3.67
C ILE A 26 -1.73 10.47 -4.14
N LEU A 27 -2.30 11.46 -3.46
CA LEU A 27 -2.07 12.87 -3.78
C LEU A 27 -0.60 13.26 -3.64
N LEU A 28 0.07 12.77 -2.59
CA LEU A 28 1.48 13.04 -2.35
C LEU A 28 2.36 12.40 -3.42
N ALA A 29 2.06 11.15 -3.84
CA ALA A 29 2.76 10.48 -4.92
C ALA A 29 2.60 11.23 -6.25
N ALA A 30 1.38 11.65 -6.58
CA ALA A 30 1.11 12.45 -7.77
C ALA A 30 1.82 13.81 -7.74
N ALA A 31 1.80 14.50 -6.60
CA ALA A 31 2.52 15.75 -6.40
C ALA A 31 4.04 15.58 -6.53
N ALA A 32 4.61 14.49 -6.00
CA ALA A 32 6.03 14.18 -6.13
C ALA A 32 6.43 13.90 -7.59
N TRP A 33 5.60 13.15 -8.34
CA TRP A 33 5.79 12.95 -9.78
C TRP A 33 5.70 14.27 -10.55
N TRP A 34 4.74 15.12 -10.22
CA TRP A 34 4.54 16.41 -10.85
C TRP A 34 5.70 17.38 -10.57
N ASP A 35 6.19 17.44 -9.33
CA ASP A 35 7.39 18.22 -8.97
C ASP A 35 8.63 17.69 -9.69
N LEU A 36 8.81 16.37 -9.75
CA LEU A 36 9.93 15.74 -10.48
C LEU A 36 9.87 16.00 -11.99
N ALA A 37 8.67 16.00 -12.57
CA ALA A 37 8.45 16.31 -13.98
C ALA A 37 8.73 17.79 -14.28
N ARG A 38 8.25 18.71 -13.43
CA ARG A 38 8.38 20.17 -13.62
C ARG A 38 9.76 20.72 -13.26
N ARG A 39 10.46 20.18 -12.25
CA ARG A 39 11.77 20.72 -11.85
C ARG A 39 12.85 20.37 -12.88
N PRO A 40 13.71 21.30 -13.33
CA PRO A 40 14.82 20.97 -14.21
C PRO A 40 15.78 19.97 -13.54
N ALA A 41 16.32 19.03 -14.31
CA ALA A 41 17.14 17.93 -13.80
C ALA A 41 18.37 18.42 -13.03
N ASP A 42 18.85 19.63 -13.34
CA ASP A 42 20.01 20.27 -12.73
C ASP A 42 19.79 20.71 -11.27
N ARG A 43 18.53 20.71 -10.80
CA ARG A 43 18.16 21.02 -9.41
C ARG A 43 17.82 19.76 -8.61
N VAL A 44 17.87 18.57 -9.23
CA VAL A 44 17.58 17.30 -8.58
C VAL A 44 18.91 16.61 -8.26
N ARG A 45 19.09 16.19 -7.00
CA ARG A 45 20.29 15.44 -6.60
C ARG A 45 20.26 14.05 -7.24
N GLY A 46 21.03 13.88 -8.31
CA GLY A 46 21.14 12.63 -9.07
C GLY A 46 20.13 12.50 -10.22
N PRO A 47 20.15 11.38 -10.95
CA PRO A 47 19.33 11.22 -12.14
C PRO A 47 17.83 11.13 -11.82
N LYS A 48 17.01 11.92 -12.52
CA LYS A 48 15.55 11.96 -12.33
C LYS A 48 14.87 10.58 -12.38
N TRP A 49 15.35 9.68 -13.25
CA TRP A 49 14.75 8.35 -13.40
C TRP A 49 14.90 7.48 -12.14
N LEU A 50 15.95 7.70 -11.33
CA LEU A 50 16.16 6.98 -10.08
C LEU A 50 15.09 7.39 -9.05
N TRP A 51 14.80 8.68 -8.95
CA TRP A 51 13.72 9.18 -8.08
C TRP A 51 12.34 8.70 -8.55
N ALA A 52 12.09 8.65 -9.85
CA ALA A 52 10.86 8.06 -10.39
C ALA A 52 10.73 6.58 -10.01
N LEU A 53 11.82 5.80 -10.09
CA LEU A 53 11.86 4.39 -9.70
C LEU A 53 11.58 4.22 -8.20
N VAL A 54 12.19 5.05 -7.34
CA VAL A 54 11.97 5.00 -5.88
C VAL A 54 10.51 5.24 -5.54
N ILE A 55 9.88 6.26 -6.15
CA ILE A 55 8.45 6.54 -5.94
C ILE A 55 7.59 5.38 -6.46
N ALA A 56 7.94 4.83 -7.64
CA ALA A 56 7.21 3.70 -8.23
C ALA A 56 7.29 2.45 -7.35
N VAL A 57 8.47 2.08 -6.83
CA VAL A 57 8.65 0.91 -5.96
C VAL A 57 7.89 1.10 -4.64
N ASN A 58 7.92 2.29 -4.06
CA ASN A 58 7.17 2.60 -2.83
C ASN A 58 5.66 2.39 -3.01
N PHE A 59 5.13 2.65 -4.20
CA PHE A 59 3.71 2.49 -4.52
C PHE A 59 3.34 1.07 -4.99
N ILE A 60 4.12 0.50 -5.92
CA ILE A 60 3.85 -0.79 -6.57
C ILE A 60 4.10 -1.96 -5.62
N GLY A 61 5.16 -1.90 -4.80
CA GLY A 61 5.53 -2.99 -3.90
C GLY A 61 4.39 -3.43 -2.96
N PRO A 62 3.79 -2.49 -2.19
CA PRO A 62 2.65 -2.79 -1.32
C PRO A 62 1.41 -3.28 -2.09
N VAL A 63 1.12 -2.69 -3.26
CA VAL A 63 -0.03 -3.09 -4.09
C VAL A 63 0.13 -4.54 -4.57
N VAL A 64 1.30 -4.91 -5.09
CA VAL A 64 1.59 -6.28 -5.52
C VAL A 64 1.55 -7.25 -4.34
N TYR A 65 2.11 -6.89 -3.19
CA TYR A 65 2.05 -7.72 -1.98
C TYR A 65 0.62 -7.97 -1.53
N PHE A 66 -0.21 -6.92 -1.50
CA PHE A 66 -1.60 -7.04 -1.08
C PHE A 66 -2.51 -7.73 -2.11
N SER A 67 -2.12 -7.74 -3.39
CA SER A 67 -2.86 -8.38 -4.49
C SER A 67 -2.46 -9.84 -4.69
N CYS A 68 -1.16 -10.16 -4.69
CA CYS A 68 -0.63 -11.48 -5.01
C CYS A 68 0.01 -12.21 -3.82
N GLY A 69 0.51 -11.47 -2.83
CA GLY A 69 1.24 -12.06 -1.69
C GLY A 69 0.36 -12.55 -0.54
N ARG A 70 -0.94 -12.22 -0.54
CA ARG A 70 -1.87 -12.70 0.47
C ARG A 70 -2.30 -14.14 0.18
N VAL A 71 -1.57 -15.10 0.74
CA VAL A 71 -2.04 -16.49 0.84
C VAL A 71 -3.08 -16.55 1.96
N PRO A 72 -4.34 -16.95 1.69
CA PRO A 72 -5.31 -17.20 2.74
C PRO A 72 -4.73 -18.19 3.75
N PRO A 73 -4.95 -17.99 5.07
CA PRO A 73 -4.51 -18.99 6.05
C PRO A 73 -5.10 -20.34 5.63
N ARG A 74 -4.24 -21.35 5.45
CA ARG A 74 -4.70 -22.72 5.25
C ARG A 74 -5.54 -23.09 6.46
N THR A 75 -6.86 -23.08 6.30
CA THR A 75 -7.78 -23.71 7.24
C THR A 75 -7.53 -25.21 7.13
N THR A 76 -6.59 -25.71 7.93
CA THR A 76 -6.53 -27.12 8.28
C THR A 76 -7.83 -27.45 8.97
N SER A 77 -8.78 -27.96 8.18
CA SER A 77 -9.90 -28.74 8.69
C SER A 77 -9.34 -30.04 9.23
N THR A 78 -8.81 -29.99 10.46
CA THR A 78 -8.62 -31.18 11.26
C THR A 78 -10.01 -31.67 11.62
N GLY A 79 -10.55 -32.53 10.78
CA GLY A 79 -11.58 -33.45 11.21
C GLY A 79 -11.02 -34.32 12.33
N GLN A 80 -11.92 -34.66 13.26
CA GLN A 80 -12.17 -36.07 13.51
C GLN A 80 -10.99 -36.84 14.13
N SER A 81 -10.94 -36.88 15.47
CA SER A 81 -10.69 -38.08 16.30
C SER A 81 -10.39 -37.68 17.75
N ALA A 82 -11.41 -37.70 18.61
CA ALA A 82 -11.34 -38.15 20.00
C ALA A 82 -12.76 -38.24 20.56
#